data_AF-A0A7S4W0T2-F1
#
_entry.id   AF-A0A7S4W0T2-F1
#
_cell.length_a   1.000
_cell.length_b   1.000
_cell.length_c   1.000
_cell.angle_alpha   90.00
_cell.angle_beta   90.00
_cell.angle_gamma   90.00
#
_symmetry.space_group_name_H-M   'P 1'
#
loop_
_entity.id
_entity.type
_entity.pdbx_description
1 polymer ?
#
loop_
_entity_poly.entity_id
_entity_poly.type
_entity_poly.pdbx_seq_one_letter_code
_entity_poly.pdbx_strand_id
1 'polypeptide(L)'
;MASKEDCDPLDIKFIGDIAARDMSTVAMREGIPWGADIDTYGLGASSYCLLFSSHIDVVQGSVSKRWRPIKPLRRHWNKKLWDTLFDTLLNSDGKNQNKFAGSHPNSLRALRKSFESYLDEGSRRKEVRSLLKRQNGILPKRR
;
A
#
# COMPACT_ATOMS: atom_id res chain seq x y z
N MET A 1 8.91 -9.73 -40.41
CA MET A 1 9.46 -9.08 -39.20
C MET A 1 8.33 -8.95 -38.21
N ALA A 2 8.26 -9.82 -37.20
CA ALA A 2 7.28 -9.67 -36.13
C ALA A 2 7.63 -8.36 -35.39
N SER A 3 6.69 -7.42 -35.37
CA SER A 3 6.74 -6.28 -34.47
C SER A 3 6.95 -6.82 -33.06
N LYS A 4 7.97 -6.34 -32.35
CA LYS A 4 8.03 -6.47 -30.90
C LYS A 4 6.73 -5.87 -30.39
N GLU A 5 5.80 -6.71 -29.97
CA GLU A 5 4.72 -6.27 -29.09
C GLU A 5 5.43 -5.77 -27.83
N ASP A 6 5.48 -4.44 -27.66
CA ASP A 6 5.94 -3.81 -26.43
C ASP A 6 4.94 -4.20 -25.33
N CYS A 7 5.18 -5.35 -24.71
CA CYS A 7 4.40 -5.83 -23.58
C CYS A 7 4.59 -4.83 -22.43
N ASP A 8 3.50 -4.18 -21.99
CA ASP A 8 3.55 -3.31 -20.82
C ASP A 8 3.97 -4.17 -19.61
N PRO A 9 5.07 -3.85 -18.92
CA PRO A 9 5.51 -4.62 -17.75
C PRO A 9 4.44 -4.73 -16.65
N LEU A 10 3.44 -3.84 -16.62
CA LEU A 10 2.30 -3.90 -15.68
C LEU A 10 1.27 -5.00 -16.03
N ASP A 11 1.29 -5.50 -17.27
CA ASP A 11 0.41 -6.57 -17.73
C ASP A 11 0.98 -7.97 -17.43
N ILE A 12 2.26 -8.07 -17.07
CA ILE A 12 2.89 -9.34 -16.69
C ILE A 12 2.24 -9.89 -15.42
N LYS A 13 1.92 -11.18 -15.45
CA LYS A 13 1.37 -11.93 -14.32
C LYS A 13 2.27 -13.11 -13.94
N PHE A 14 2.32 -13.38 -12.65
CA PHE A 14 3.05 -14.43 -11.98
C PHE A 14 2.06 -15.35 -11.27
N ILE A 15 2.45 -16.61 -11.10
CA ILE A 15 1.68 -17.63 -10.38
C ILE A 15 2.62 -18.28 -9.38
N GLY A 16 2.19 -18.40 -8.13
CA GLY A 16 2.97 -18.98 -7.05
C GLY A 16 2.94 -18.14 -5.78
N ASP A 17 3.53 -18.69 -4.72
CA ASP A 17 3.68 -18.01 -3.43
C ASP A 17 5.09 -17.42 -3.31
N ILE A 18 5.19 -16.33 -2.56
CA ILE A 18 6.47 -15.82 -2.10
C ILE A 18 6.69 -16.40 -0.70
N ALA A 19 7.86 -16.96 -0.42
CA ALA A 19 8.14 -17.64 0.85
C ALA A 19 7.98 -16.76 2.12
N ALA A 20 7.64 -15.48 1.96
CA ALA A 20 7.32 -14.53 3.01
C ALA A 20 5.79 -14.35 3.14
N ARG A 21 5.17 -15.16 4.01
CA ARG A 21 3.71 -15.17 4.25
C ARG A 21 3.10 -13.80 4.56
N ASP A 22 3.82 -12.95 5.29
CA ASP A 22 3.37 -11.61 5.68
C ASP A 22 3.28 -10.66 4.48
N MET A 23 4.03 -10.95 3.42
CA MET A 23 4.07 -10.21 2.17
C MET A 23 3.16 -10.81 1.09
N SER A 24 2.55 -11.97 1.33
CA SER A 24 1.65 -12.61 0.36
C SER A 24 0.42 -11.73 0.12
N THR A 25 0.25 -11.26 -1.12
CA THR A 25 -0.87 -10.43 -1.54
C THR A 25 -2.20 -11.20 -1.45
N VAL A 26 -3.32 -10.49 -1.61
CA VAL A 26 -4.64 -11.14 -1.68
C VAL A 26 -4.69 -12.16 -2.81
N ALA A 27 -4.12 -11.82 -3.97
CA ALA A 27 -4.07 -12.70 -5.14
C ALA A 27 -3.30 -14.00 -4.84
N MET A 28 -2.14 -13.90 -4.19
CA MET A 28 -1.36 -15.06 -3.76
C MET A 28 -2.15 -15.93 -2.77
N ARG A 29 -2.84 -15.32 -1.79
CA ARG A 29 -3.65 -16.03 -0.80
C ARG A 29 -4.84 -16.77 -1.41
N GLU A 30 -5.39 -16.25 -2.51
CA GLU A 30 -6.51 -16.84 -3.25
C GLU A 30 -6.05 -17.76 -4.40
N GLY A 31 -4.75 -17.91 -4.62
CA GLY A 31 -4.19 -18.76 -5.67
C GLY A 31 -4.43 -18.24 -7.09
N ILE A 32 -4.65 -16.94 -7.26
CA ILE A 32 -4.87 -16.29 -8.55
C ILE A 32 -3.61 -15.54 -9.03
N PRO A 33 -3.48 -15.28 -10.35
CA PRO A 33 -2.30 -14.60 -10.88
C PRO A 33 -2.13 -13.18 -10.33
N TRP A 34 -0.90 -12.81 -10.01
CA TRP A 34 -0.51 -11.51 -9.44
C TRP A 34 0.56 -10.82 -10.30
N GLY A 35 0.74 -9.51 -10.19
CA GLY A 35 1.71 -8.69 -10.91
C GLY A 35 2.01 -7.43 -10.08
N ALA A 36 1.65 -6.25 -10.59
CA ALA A 36 1.85 -4.96 -9.91
C ALA A 36 1.15 -4.82 -8.54
N ASP A 37 0.27 -5.75 -8.15
CA ASP A 37 -0.32 -5.78 -6.82
C ASP A 37 0.69 -6.07 -5.71
N ILE A 38 1.80 -6.76 -6.02
CA ILE A 38 2.88 -6.98 -5.05
C ILE A 38 3.49 -5.64 -4.59
N ASP A 39 3.64 -4.69 -5.50
CA ASP A 39 4.20 -3.37 -5.19
C ASP A 39 3.23 -2.54 -4.36
N THR A 40 1.93 -2.57 -4.68
CA THR A 40 0.92 -1.87 -3.87
C THR A 40 0.77 -2.48 -2.48
N TYR A 41 0.79 -3.81 -2.40
CA TYR A 41 0.76 -4.50 -1.11
C TYR A 41 2.02 -4.16 -0.31
N GLY A 42 3.20 -4.14 -0.95
CA GLY A 42 4.46 -3.75 -0.34
C GLY A 42 4.46 -2.32 0.19
N LEU A 43 3.82 -1.38 -0.53
CA LEU A 43 3.63 -0.01 -0.06
C LEU A 43 2.70 0.04 1.17
N GLY A 44 1.64 -0.78 1.19
CA GLY A 44 0.76 -0.94 2.34
C GLY A 44 1.48 -1.53 3.56
N ALA A 45 2.23 -2.61 3.36
CA ALA A 45 3.04 -3.26 4.38
C ALA A 45 4.10 -2.31 4.95
N SER A 46 4.81 -1.55 4.09
CA SER A 46 5.80 -0.55 4.51
C SER A 46 5.16 0.56 5.34
N SER A 47 4.00 1.07 4.90
CA SER A 47 3.24 2.07 5.66
C SER A 47 2.82 1.55 7.03
N TYR A 48 2.38 0.29 7.11
CA TYR A 48 2.05 -0.36 8.37
C TYR A 48 3.27 -0.49 9.30
N CYS A 49 4.41 -0.91 8.77
CA CYS A 49 5.67 -1.00 9.53
C CYS A 49 6.07 0.35 10.12
N LEU A 50 5.93 1.45 9.37
CA LEU A 50 6.24 2.79 9.85
C LEU A 50 5.27 3.27 10.95
N LEU A 51 4.01 2.82 10.93
CA LEU A 51 2.99 3.20 11.92
C LEU A 51 3.08 2.37 13.21
N PHE A 52 3.30 1.06 13.08
CA PHE A 52 3.16 0.10 14.18
C PHE A 52 4.47 -0.54 14.61
N SER A 53 5.57 -0.31 13.88
CA SER A 53 6.89 -0.91 14.13
C SER A 53 6.85 -2.45 14.16
N SER A 54 5.94 -3.06 13.39
CA SER A 54 5.79 -4.51 13.25
C SER A 54 5.32 -4.87 11.84
N HIS A 55 5.54 -6.11 11.43
CA HIS A 55 5.01 -6.64 10.16
C HIS A 55 3.49 -6.60 10.13
N ILE A 56 2.94 -6.39 8.94
CA ILE A 56 1.50 -6.32 8.72
C ILE A 56 0.90 -7.71 8.83
N ASP A 57 -0.21 -7.80 9.58
CA ASP A 57 -1.08 -8.97 9.56
C ASP A 57 -2.48 -8.52 9.16
N VAL A 58 -3.09 -9.25 8.24
CA VAL A 58 -4.32 -8.87 7.55
C VAL A 58 -5.40 -9.94 7.70
N VAL A 59 -6.62 -9.48 7.90
CA VAL A 59 -7.81 -10.33 8.01
C VAL A 59 -8.85 -9.88 6.99
N GLN A 60 -9.56 -10.85 6.42
CA GLN A 60 -10.69 -10.58 5.54
C GLN A 60 -11.95 -10.26 6.36
N GLY A 61 -12.62 -9.16 6.03
CA GLY A 61 -13.91 -8.82 6.61
C GLY A 61 -14.98 -9.85 6.25
N SER A 62 -15.77 -10.30 7.23
CA SER A 62 -16.81 -11.31 7.04
C SER A 62 -17.89 -10.88 6.04
N VAL A 63 -18.31 -9.61 6.11
CA VAL A 63 -19.39 -9.04 5.28
C VAL A 63 -18.85 -8.42 3.99
N SER A 64 -17.82 -7.57 4.09
CA SER A 64 -17.29 -6.84 2.93
C SER A 64 -16.39 -7.68 2.03
N LYS A 65 -15.88 -8.82 2.53
CA LYS A 65 -14.82 -9.62 1.90
C LYS A 65 -13.52 -8.86 1.59
N ARG A 66 -13.36 -7.67 2.19
CA ARG A 66 -12.17 -6.83 2.02
C ARG A 66 -11.15 -7.10 3.10
N TRP A 67 -9.89 -7.07 2.71
CA TRP A 67 -8.74 -7.26 3.58
C TRP A 67 -8.36 -5.96 4.28
N ARG A 68 -8.07 -6.07 5.57
CA ARG A 68 -7.65 -4.95 6.42
C ARG A 68 -6.64 -5.39 7.47
N PRO A 69 -5.80 -4.47 7.99
CA PRO A 69 -4.92 -4.80 9.10
C PRO A 69 -5.70 -5.23 10.36
N ILE A 70 -5.17 -6.20 11.11
CA ILE A 70 -5.79 -6.69 12.35
C ILE A 70 -5.73 -5.64 13.46
N LYS A 71 -4.57 -4.97 13.61
CA LYS A 71 -4.39 -3.97 14.67
C LYS A 71 -5.21 -2.72 14.37
N PRO A 72 -6.05 -2.25 15.30
CA PRO A 72 -6.81 -1.02 15.10
C PRO A 72 -5.91 0.22 15.09
N LEU A 73 -6.29 1.20 14.28
CA LEU A 73 -5.62 2.51 14.24
C LEU A 73 -5.80 3.26 15.57
N ARG A 74 -4.76 4.01 15.98
CA ARG A 74 -4.81 4.82 17.21
C ARG A 74 -5.88 5.90 17.13
N ARG A 75 -6.50 6.23 18.28
CA ARG A 75 -7.62 7.18 18.36
C ARG A 75 -7.30 8.57 17.78
N HIS A 76 -6.08 9.05 17.97
CA HIS A 76 -5.65 10.39 17.55
C HIS A 76 -5.17 10.46 16.09
N TRP A 77 -5.19 9.34 15.37
CA TRP A 77 -4.82 9.33 13.95
C TRP A 77 -6.01 9.68 13.07
N ASN A 78 -5.74 10.20 11.88
CA ASN A 78 -6.74 10.39 10.84
C ASN A 78 -7.18 9.03 10.29
N LYS A 79 -8.10 8.35 11.02
CA LYS A 79 -8.54 6.99 10.72
C LYS A 79 -9.04 6.86 9.29
N LYS A 80 -9.88 7.80 8.85
CA LYS A 80 -10.43 7.82 7.48
C LYS A 80 -9.34 7.83 6.41
N LEU A 81 -8.27 8.60 6.60
CA LEU A 81 -7.16 8.69 5.64
C LEU A 81 -6.38 7.37 5.57
N TRP A 82 -6.05 6.80 6.73
CA TRP A 82 -5.30 5.54 6.81
C TRP A 82 -6.12 4.33 6.40
N ASP A 83 -7.40 4.29 6.76
CA ASP A 83 -8.34 3.26 6.30
C ASP A 83 -8.39 3.28 4.78
N THR A 84 -8.60 4.45 4.16
CA THR A 84 -8.56 4.61 2.69
C THR A 84 -7.24 4.11 2.08
N LEU A 85 -6.10 4.38 2.73
CA LEU A 85 -4.79 3.91 2.27
C LEU A 85 -4.70 2.38 2.26
N PHE A 86 -4.97 1.73 3.39
CA PHE A 86 -4.87 0.27 3.47
C PHE A 86 -5.90 -0.39 2.57
N ASP A 87 -7.10 0.17 2.55
CA ASP A 87 -8.20 -0.31 1.75
C ASP A 87 -7.89 -0.27 0.24
N THR A 88 -7.26 0.81 -0.24
CA THR A 88 -6.83 0.97 -1.63
C THR A 88 -5.63 0.09 -1.98
N LEU A 89 -4.65 -0.04 -1.08
CA LEU A 89 -3.38 -0.74 -1.38
C LEU A 89 -3.47 -2.26 -1.21
N LEU A 90 -4.33 -2.74 -0.31
CA LEU A 90 -4.46 -4.17 -0.02
C LEU A 90 -5.52 -4.86 -0.89
N ASN A 91 -6.48 -4.12 -1.44
CA ASN A 91 -7.61 -4.69 -2.18
C ASN A 91 -7.59 -4.26 -3.65
N SER A 92 -7.96 -5.18 -4.55
CA SER A 92 -8.28 -4.88 -5.94
C SER A 92 -9.49 -3.94 -6.05
N ASP A 93 -9.53 -3.12 -7.10
CA ASP A 93 -10.67 -2.22 -7.32
C ASP A 93 -11.89 -3.04 -7.76
N GLY A 94 -12.96 -2.98 -6.97
CA GLY A 94 -14.12 -3.89 -7.03
C GLY A 94 -14.94 -3.83 -8.33
N LYS A 95 -14.52 -3.04 -9.32
CA LYS A 95 -15.15 -2.97 -10.65
C LYS A 95 -14.60 -3.99 -11.64
N ASN A 96 -13.42 -4.56 -11.39
CA ASN A 96 -12.89 -5.67 -12.16
C ASN A 96 -12.13 -6.58 -11.21
N GLN A 97 -12.71 -7.73 -10.87
CA GLN A 97 -12.05 -8.73 -10.01
C GLN A 97 -10.68 -9.19 -10.57
N ASN A 98 -10.43 -8.93 -11.86
CA ASN A 98 -9.16 -9.20 -12.55
C ASN A 98 -8.21 -7.98 -12.69
N LYS A 99 -8.49 -6.83 -12.06
CA LYS A 99 -7.60 -5.65 -12.10
C LYS A 99 -7.33 -5.10 -10.70
N PHE A 100 -6.07 -5.18 -10.29
CA PHE A 100 -5.62 -4.74 -8.97
C PHE A 100 -5.38 -3.23 -8.91
N ALA A 101 -5.41 -2.64 -7.71
CA ALA A 101 -5.31 -1.20 -7.50
C ALA A 101 -4.04 -0.55 -8.08
N GLY A 102 -2.92 -1.30 -8.16
CA GLY A 102 -1.68 -0.86 -8.83
C GLY A 102 -1.80 -0.71 -10.35
N SER A 103 -2.85 -1.25 -10.96
CA SER A 103 -3.16 -1.10 -12.39
C SER A 103 -3.90 0.20 -12.71
N HIS A 104 -4.35 0.97 -11.71
CA HIS A 104 -5.06 2.23 -11.94
C HIS A 104 -4.29 3.44 -11.41
N PRO A 105 -3.51 4.15 -12.25
CA PRO A 105 -2.79 5.37 -11.86
C PRO A 105 -3.66 6.43 -11.17
N ASN A 106 -4.97 6.43 -11.38
CA ASN A 106 -5.89 7.40 -10.79
C ASN A 106 -6.17 7.15 -9.30
N SER A 107 -6.24 5.90 -8.84
CA SER A 107 -6.49 5.59 -7.42
C SER A 107 -5.29 6.00 -6.57
N LEU A 108 -4.08 5.65 -7.00
CA LEU A 108 -2.83 6.09 -6.37
C LEU A 108 -2.66 7.61 -6.40
N ARG A 109 -3.04 8.26 -7.52
CA ARG A 109 -3.02 9.73 -7.62
C ARG A 109 -4.00 10.38 -6.65
N ALA A 110 -5.20 9.82 -6.48
CA ALA A 110 -6.19 10.29 -5.52
C ALA A 110 -5.72 10.08 -4.08
N LEU A 111 -5.09 8.95 -3.80
CA LEU A 111 -4.49 8.67 -2.49
C LEU A 111 -3.38 9.68 -2.17
N ARG A 112 -2.44 9.91 -3.10
CA ARG A 112 -1.39 10.93 -2.95
C ARG A 112 -1.98 12.30 -2.63
N LYS A 113 -2.96 12.76 -3.43
CA LYS A 113 -3.62 14.06 -3.22
C LYS A 113 -4.26 14.16 -1.82
N SER A 114 -4.89 13.09 -1.35
CA SER A 114 -5.52 13.06 -0.01
C SER A 114 -4.49 13.26 1.11
N PHE A 115 -3.31 12.64 0.99
CA PHE A 115 -2.21 12.84 1.93
C PHE A 115 -1.57 14.22 1.81
N GLU A 116 -1.46 14.77 0.60
CA GLU A 116 -0.95 16.13 0.38
C GLU A 116 -1.86 17.17 1.04
N SER A 117 -3.18 17.08 0.80
CA SER A 117 -4.16 17.94 1.48
C SER A 117 -4.05 17.81 3.01
N TYR A 118 -3.91 16.59 3.52
CA TYR A 118 -3.71 16.37 4.95
C TYR A 118 -2.40 16.99 5.48
N LEU A 119 -1.33 17.07 4.69
CA LEU A 119 -0.09 17.74 5.09
C LEU A 119 -0.20 19.27 5.05
N ASP A 120 -0.98 19.81 4.11
CA ASP A 120 -1.16 21.25 3.92
C ASP A 120 -2.16 21.88 4.90
N GLU A 121 -2.93 21.07 5.59
CA GLU A 121 -3.77 21.51 6.71
C GLU A 121 -2.92 22.01 7.90
N GLY A 122 -3.04 23.30 8.20
CA GLY A 122 -2.44 23.94 9.37
C GLY A 122 -0.90 23.97 9.31
N SER A 123 -0.24 23.57 10.40
CA SER A 123 1.23 23.58 10.52
C SER A 123 1.88 22.22 10.24
N ARG A 124 1.11 21.20 9.82
CA ARG A 124 1.59 19.79 9.78
C ARG A 124 2.78 19.61 8.86
N ARG A 125 2.78 20.19 7.65
CA ARG A 125 3.95 20.13 6.76
C ARG A 125 5.23 20.65 7.42
N LYS A 126 5.14 21.73 8.19
CA LYS A 126 6.30 22.29 8.92
C LYS A 126 6.74 21.36 10.05
N GLU A 127 5.79 20.81 10.79
CA GLU A 127 6.03 19.84 11.86
C GLU A 127 6.72 18.58 11.34
N VAL A 128 6.18 17.95 10.28
CA VAL A 128 6.76 16.78 9.63
C VAL A 128 8.17 17.07 9.14
N ARG A 129 8.42 18.23 8.50
CA ARG A 129 9.78 18.62 8.10
C ARG A 129 10.73 18.74 9.28
N SER A 130 10.28 19.25 10.43
CA SER A 130 11.09 19.32 11.67
C SER A 130 11.43 17.92 12.18
N LEU A 131 10.44 17.02 12.23
CA LEU A 131 10.62 15.63 12.65
C LEU A 131 11.58 14.87 11.74
N LEU A 132 11.48 15.06 10.41
CA LEU A 132 12.39 14.45 9.44
C LEU A 132 13.84 14.96 9.61
N LYS A 133 14.03 16.26 9.88
CA LYS A 133 15.37 16.80 10.19
C LYS A 133 15.95 16.16 11.45
N ARG A 134 15.14 16.01 12.50
CA ARG A 134 15.53 15.34 13.73
C ARG A 134 15.88 13.87 13.48
N GLN A 135 15.06 13.14 12.72
CA GLN A 135 15.32 11.75 12.35
C GLN A 135 16.66 11.63 11.61
N ASN A 136 16.92 12.50 10.63
CA ASN A 136 18.18 12.50 9.88
C ASN A 136 19.42 12.74 10.77
N GLY A 137 19.27 13.46 11.88
CA GLY A 137 20.34 13.65 12.86
C GLY A 137 20.64 12.40 13.72
N ILE A 138 19.69 11.49 13.85
CA ILE A 138 19.81 10.25 14.64
C ILE A 138 20.33 9.09 13.79
N LEU A 139 20.04 9.11 12.48
CA LEU A 139 20.47 8.05 11.58
C LEU A 139 22.00 7.97 11.53
N PRO A 140 22.58 6.75 11.52
CA PRO A 140 24.03 6.58 11.38
C PRO A 140 24.50 7.28 10.10
N LYS A 141 25.49 8.16 10.24
CA LYS A 141 26.17 8.71 9.07
C LYS A 141 26.92 7.56 8.40
N ARG A 142 26.73 7.40 7.08
CA ARG A 142 27.59 6.49 6.30
C ARG A 142 29.04 6.84 6.61
N ARG A 143 29.80 5.83 7.05
CA ARG A 143 31.26 5.91 7.16
C ARG A 143 31.86 6.04 5.77
#